data_AF-A0A6V7IJ99-F1
#
_entry.id   AF-A0A6V7IJ99-F1
#
_cell.length_a   1.000
_cell.length_b   1.000
_cell.length_c   1.000
_cell.angle_alpha   90.00
_cell.angle_beta   90.00
_cell.angle_gamma   90.00
#
_symmetry.space_group_name_H-M   'P 1'
#
loop_
_entity.id
_entity.type
_entity.pdbx_description
1 polymer ?
#
loop_
_entity_poly.entity_id
_entity_poly.type
_entity_poly.pdbx_seq_one_letter_code
_entity_poly.pdbx_strand_id
1 'polypeptide(L)'
;DNNAYVNKVLDWKIKYEESDNPVIRASRLLTDKVTDIMGGLFQKTELSETLTEICKLDPSFDKIKFLKDCETDIIPNILEAMIRGDLEILKDWCHEAPYNLIAQPLTQAMKLGYRLDNKIL
;
A
#
# COMPACT_ATOMS: atom_id res chain seq x y z
N ASP A 1 -42.82 10.80 9.00
CA ASP A 1 -41.59 11.28 8.33
C ASP A 1 -40.56 10.16 8.21
N ASN A 2 -40.67 9.38 7.14
CA ASN A 2 -39.79 8.25 6.86
C ASN A 2 -38.93 8.67 5.65
N ASN A 3 -37.80 9.32 5.92
CA ASN A 3 -36.97 9.91 4.88
C ASN A 3 -36.19 8.80 4.15
N ALA A 4 -36.74 8.37 3.00
CA ALA A 4 -36.17 7.34 2.13
C ALA A 4 -34.72 7.63 1.69
N TYR A 5 -34.24 8.87 1.79
CA TYR A 5 -32.87 9.23 1.46
C TYR A 5 -31.88 8.94 2.59
N VAL A 6 -32.31 9.01 3.85
CA VAL A 6 -31.44 8.71 5.01
C VAL A 6 -31.18 7.20 5.09
N ASN A 7 -32.20 6.38 4.82
CA ASN A 7 -32.06 4.93 4.76
C ASN A 7 -31.15 4.49 3.59
N LYS A 8 -31.20 5.18 2.45
CA LYS A 8 -30.31 4.90 1.30
C LYS A 8 -28.83 5.21 1.56
N VAL A 9 -28.53 6.27 2.31
CA VAL A 9 -27.13 6.63 2.66
C VAL A 9 -26.55 5.65 3.68
N LEU A 10 -27.36 5.19 4.63
CA LEU A 10 -26.99 4.11 5.56
C LEU A 10 -26.77 2.79 4.82
N ASP A 11 -27.65 2.42 3.89
CA ASP A 11 -27.51 1.21 3.07
C ASP A 11 -26.27 1.25 2.17
N TRP A 12 -25.89 2.42 1.64
CA TRP A 12 -24.66 2.59 0.86
C TRP A 12 -23.41 2.49 1.72
N LYS A 13 -23.46 3.02 2.94
CA LYS A 13 -22.37 2.88 3.91
C LYS A 13 -22.20 1.43 4.35
N ILE A 14 -23.30 0.70 4.60
CA ILE A 14 -23.27 -0.72 4.96
C ILE A 14 -22.78 -1.57 3.78
N LYS A 15 -23.24 -1.31 2.55
CA LYS A 15 -22.70 -1.96 1.33
C LYS A 15 -21.23 -1.65 1.07
N TYR A 16 -20.77 -0.45 1.43
CA TYR A 16 -19.35 -0.08 1.37
C TYR A 16 -18.53 -0.80 2.45
N GLU A 17 -19.12 -1.02 3.63
CA GLU A 17 -18.47 -1.71 4.74
C GLU A 17 -18.43 -3.24 4.60
N GLU A 18 -19.41 -3.85 3.93
CA GLU A 18 -19.53 -5.30 3.71
C GLU A 18 -18.96 -5.79 2.35
N SER A 19 -18.48 -4.88 1.49
CA SER A 19 -17.98 -5.24 0.16
C SER A 19 -16.62 -5.95 0.22
N ASP A 20 -16.62 -7.26 -0.05
CA ASP A 20 -15.43 -8.14 -0.22
C ASP A 20 -14.59 -7.86 -1.50
N ASN A 21 -14.86 -6.76 -2.21
CA ASN A 21 -14.08 -6.38 -3.38
C ASN A 21 -12.66 -5.90 -2.97
N PRO A 22 -11.57 -6.55 -3.43
CA PRO A 22 -10.20 -6.22 -3.05
C PRO A 22 -9.80 -4.75 -3.32
N VAL A 23 -10.43 -4.10 -4.31
CA VAL A 23 -10.19 -2.68 -4.63
C VAL A 23 -10.75 -1.74 -3.54
N ILE A 24 -11.96 -2.04 -3.03
CA ILE A 24 -12.60 -1.26 -1.96
C ILE A 24 -11.82 -1.44 -0.64
N ARG A 25 -11.26 -2.63 -0.42
CA ARG A 25 -10.37 -2.89 0.72
C ARG A 25 -9.06 -2.08 0.64
N ALA A 26 -8.45 -2.01 -0.55
CA ALA A 26 -7.24 -1.21 -0.76
C ALA A 26 -7.51 0.30 -0.58
N SER A 27 -8.61 0.82 -1.11
CA SER A 27 -8.99 2.23 -0.95
C SER A 27 -9.34 2.58 0.50
N ARG A 28 -9.93 1.64 1.25
CA ARG A 28 -10.19 1.80 2.68
C ARG A 28 -8.90 1.86 3.49
N LEU A 29 -7.93 0.98 3.23
CA LEU A 29 -6.62 1.03 3.90
C LEU A 29 -5.88 2.34 3.63
N LEU A 30 -5.97 2.88 2.41
CA LEU A 30 -5.40 4.18 2.08
C LEU A 30 -6.12 5.33 2.80
N THR A 31 -7.45 5.33 2.79
CA THR A 31 -8.26 6.40 3.41
C THR A 31 -8.14 6.38 4.94
N ASP A 32 -8.14 5.20 5.54
CA ASP A 32 -7.97 5.01 6.98
C ASP A 32 -6.56 5.45 7.42
N LYS A 33 -5.50 5.12 6.65
CA LYS A 33 -4.13 5.60 6.91
C LYS A 33 -4.02 7.12 6.80
N VAL A 34 -4.63 7.73 5.79
CA VAL A 34 -4.63 9.20 5.64
C VAL A 34 -5.35 9.86 6.82
N THR A 35 -6.45 9.28 7.28
CA THR A 35 -7.23 9.79 8.42
C THR A 35 -6.46 9.64 9.75
N ASP A 36 -5.80 8.50 9.99
CA ASP A 36 -4.98 8.26 11.18
C ASP A 36 -3.81 9.25 11.28
N ILE A 37 -3.12 9.51 10.16
CA ILE A 37 -2.04 10.50 10.05
C ILE A 37 -2.53 11.91 10.43
N MET A 38 -3.79 12.23 10.15
CA MET A 38 -4.38 13.54 10.44
C MET A 38 -4.94 13.64 11.87
N GLY A 39 -5.29 12.52 12.52
CA GLY A 39 -6.06 12.50 13.77
C GLY A 39 -5.27 12.31 15.08
N GLY A 40 -4.06 11.74 15.08
CA GLY A 40 -3.39 11.30 16.31
C GLY A 40 -2.51 12.37 17.00
N LEU A 41 -2.92 12.88 18.17
CA LEU A 41 -2.16 13.89 18.94
C LEU A 41 -0.80 13.40 19.49
N PHE A 42 -0.54 12.08 19.51
CA PHE A 42 0.76 11.46 19.83
C PHE A 42 1.60 11.11 18.59
N GLN A 43 0.99 10.95 17.40
CA GLN A 43 1.73 10.71 16.16
C GLN A 43 2.42 11.97 15.63
N LYS A 44 1.93 13.16 16.03
CA LYS A 44 2.40 14.43 15.46
C LYS A 44 3.90 14.70 15.67
N THR A 45 4.50 14.31 16.79
CA THR A 45 5.92 14.62 17.07
C THR A 45 6.87 13.74 16.28
N GLU A 46 6.75 12.41 16.37
CA GLU A 46 7.60 11.46 15.62
C GLU A 46 7.43 11.64 14.11
N LEU A 47 6.19 11.86 13.65
CA LEU A 47 5.91 12.17 12.26
C LEU A 47 6.52 13.50 11.83
N SER A 48 6.46 14.53 12.68
CA SER A 48 7.08 15.82 12.39
C SER A 48 8.60 15.72 12.32
N GLU A 49 9.23 14.99 13.23
CA GLU A 49 10.69 14.74 13.20
C GLU A 49 11.08 13.99 11.92
N THR A 50 10.35 12.91 11.58
CA THR A 50 10.58 12.14 10.36
C THR A 50 10.46 13.01 9.11
N LEU A 51 9.40 13.83 9.01
CA LEU A 51 9.22 14.74 7.88
C LEU A 51 10.29 15.81 7.84
N THR A 52 10.76 16.28 9.00
CA THR A 52 11.84 17.26 9.07
C THR A 52 13.12 16.67 8.48
N GLU A 53 13.45 15.42 8.81
CA GLU A 53 14.60 14.73 8.22
C GLU A 53 14.43 14.50 6.71
N ILE A 54 13.23 14.13 6.25
CA ILE A 54 12.94 13.99 4.81
C ILE A 54 13.13 15.34 4.10
N CYS A 55 12.57 16.42 4.64
CA CYS A 55 12.66 17.76 4.04
C CYS A 55 14.08 18.34 4.06
N LYS A 56 14.96 17.89 4.95
CA LYS A 56 16.39 18.24 4.91
C LYS A 56 17.09 17.63 3.68
N LEU A 57 16.66 16.45 3.25
CA LEU A 57 17.19 15.76 2.07
C LEU A 57 16.50 16.22 0.78
N ASP A 58 15.18 16.36 0.81
CA ASP A 58 14.35 16.86 -0.29
C ASP A 58 13.42 17.97 0.20
N PRO A 59 13.80 19.25 0.04
CA PRO A 59 12.97 20.39 0.43
C PRO A 59 11.66 20.50 -0.34
N SER A 60 11.52 19.79 -1.47
CA SER A 60 10.31 19.78 -2.30
C SER A 60 9.35 18.64 -1.97
N PHE A 61 9.66 17.86 -0.93
CA PHE A 61 8.86 16.71 -0.52
C PHE A 61 7.41 17.11 -0.23
N ASP A 62 6.49 16.42 -0.90
CA ASP A 62 5.05 16.58 -0.69
C ASP A 62 4.43 15.20 -0.44
N LYS A 63 3.64 15.11 0.63
CA LYS A 63 3.02 13.85 1.05
C LYS A 63 2.01 13.33 0.04
N ILE A 64 1.24 14.21 -0.59
CA ILE A 64 0.19 13.81 -1.53
C ILE A 64 0.84 13.26 -2.79
N LYS A 65 1.89 13.93 -3.28
CA LYS A 65 2.72 13.44 -4.38
C LYS A 65 3.37 12.11 -4.03
N PHE A 66 3.99 11.97 -2.86
CA PHE A 66 4.60 10.71 -2.45
C PHE A 66 3.59 9.56 -2.36
N LEU A 67 2.37 9.82 -1.87
CA LEU A 67 1.29 8.82 -1.89
C LEU A 67 0.86 8.47 -3.31
N LYS A 68 0.87 9.43 -4.23
CA LYS A 68 0.58 9.16 -5.65
C LYS A 68 1.67 8.31 -6.29
N ASP A 69 2.93 8.63 -6.03
CA ASP A 69 4.08 7.85 -6.49
C ASP A 69 4.05 6.42 -5.93
N CYS A 70 3.64 6.27 -4.65
CA CYS A 70 3.37 4.96 -4.06
C CYS A 70 2.33 4.18 -4.87
N GLU A 71 1.19 4.80 -5.17
CA GLU A 71 0.07 4.18 -5.87
C GLU A 71 0.42 3.81 -7.32
N THR A 72 1.10 4.70 -8.05
CA THR A 72 1.26 4.56 -9.51
C THR A 72 2.57 3.92 -9.94
N ASP A 73 3.57 3.85 -9.06
CA ASP A 73 4.91 3.39 -9.43
C ASP A 73 5.44 2.37 -8.41
N ILE A 74 5.62 2.76 -7.14
CA ILE A 74 6.33 1.94 -6.16
C ILE A 74 5.59 0.63 -5.87
N ILE A 75 4.29 0.70 -5.51
CA ILE A 75 3.52 -0.48 -5.12
C ILE A 75 3.32 -1.45 -6.30
N PRO A 76 2.90 -1.00 -7.51
CA PRO A 76 2.72 -1.91 -8.64
C PRO A 76 4.01 -2.63 -9.05
N ASN A 77 5.15 -1.93 -9.11
CA ASN A 77 6.42 -2.53 -9.52
C ASN A 77 6.89 -3.61 -8.53
N ILE A 78 6.85 -3.31 -7.23
CA ILE A 78 7.27 -4.28 -6.20
C ILE A 78 6.36 -5.50 -6.20
N LEU A 79 5.03 -5.29 -6.21
CA LEU A 79 4.09 -6.41 -6.18
C LEU A 79 4.23 -7.29 -7.44
N GLU A 80 4.37 -6.69 -8.63
CA GLU A 80 4.50 -7.47 -9.87
C GLU A 80 5.79 -8.30 -9.86
N ALA A 81 6.90 -7.72 -9.39
CA ALA A 81 8.16 -8.43 -9.23
C ALA A 81 8.06 -9.60 -8.23
N MET A 82 7.38 -9.39 -7.09
CA MET A 82 7.15 -10.44 -6.09
C MET A 82 6.41 -11.63 -6.68
N ILE A 83 5.32 -11.41 -7.41
CA ILE A 83 4.45 -12.50 -7.88
C ILE A 83 4.99 -13.22 -9.11
N ARG A 84 5.85 -12.57 -9.90
CA ARG A 84 6.57 -13.17 -11.04
C ARG A 84 7.86 -13.85 -10.64
N GLY A 85 8.35 -13.59 -9.42
CA GLY A 85 9.63 -14.10 -8.95
C GLY A 85 10.83 -13.36 -9.55
N ASP A 86 10.67 -12.08 -9.89
CA ASP A 86 11.75 -11.26 -10.44
C ASP A 86 12.71 -10.80 -9.33
N LEU A 87 13.71 -11.63 -9.05
CA LEU A 87 14.68 -11.39 -7.98
C LEU A 87 15.57 -10.17 -8.24
N GLU A 88 15.80 -9.80 -9.49
CA GLU A 88 16.65 -8.65 -9.84
C GLU A 88 15.93 -7.36 -9.45
N ILE A 89 14.68 -7.20 -9.89
CA ILE A 89 13.86 -6.04 -9.52
C ILE A 89 13.68 -5.98 -7.99
N LEU A 90 13.38 -7.11 -7.34
CA LEU A 90 13.21 -7.11 -5.88
C LEU A 90 14.48 -6.68 -5.13
N LYS A 91 15.66 -6.99 -5.66
CA LYS A 91 16.94 -6.62 -5.05
C LYS A 91 17.20 -5.12 -5.15
N ASP A 92 16.78 -4.48 -6.23
CA ASP A 92 16.92 -3.04 -6.42
C ASP A 92 15.98 -2.23 -5.53
N TRP A 93 14.77 -2.76 -5.26
CA TRP A 93 13.75 -2.05 -4.48
C TRP A 93 13.76 -2.35 -2.98
N CYS A 94 14.26 -3.51 -2.56
CA CYS A 94 14.21 -3.94 -1.16
C CYS A 94 15.56 -3.78 -0.46
N HIS A 95 15.52 -3.39 0.82
CA HIS A 95 16.68 -3.55 1.70
C HIS A 95 17.01 -5.05 1.90
N GLU A 96 18.24 -5.36 2.30
CA GLU A 96 18.77 -6.73 2.38
C GLU A 96 17.87 -7.70 3.17
N ALA A 97 17.41 -7.30 4.37
CA ALA A 97 16.58 -8.16 5.22
C ALA A 97 15.23 -8.54 4.57
N PRO A 98 14.37 -7.61 4.14
CA PRO A 98 13.13 -7.96 3.45
C PRO A 98 13.38 -8.68 2.12
N TYR A 99 14.42 -8.32 1.36
CA TYR A 99 14.80 -9.02 0.15
C TYR A 99 15.04 -10.51 0.42
N ASN A 100 15.89 -10.83 1.40
CA ASN A 100 16.25 -12.21 1.72
C ASN A 100 15.03 -13.04 2.14
N LEU A 101 14.10 -12.45 2.89
CA LEU A 101 12.85 -13.09 3.29
C LEU A 101 11.95 -13.44 2.10
N ILE A 102 11.86 -12.56 1.10
CA ILE A 102 11.04 -12.77 -0.11
C ILE A 102 11.74 -13.69 -1.11
N ALA A 103 13.05 -13.53 -1.30
CA ALA A 103 13.82 -14.25 -2.29
C ALA A 103 13.94 -15.76 -1.99
N GLN A 104 13.97 -16.15 -0.72
CA GLN A 104 14.13 -17.55 -0.31
C GLN A 104 13.02 -18.47 -0.88
N PRO A 105 11.71 -18.22 -0.63
CA PRO A 105 10.66 -19.08 -1.18
C PRO A 105 10.58 -19.04 -2.71
N LEU A 106 10.82 -17.88 -3.34
CA LEU A 106 10.81 -17.73 -4.80
C LEU A 106 11.94 -18.55 -5.45
N THR A 107 13.15 -18.46 -4.89
CA THR A 107 14.31 -19.25 -5.34
C THR A 107 14.06 -20.74 -5.19
N GLN A 108 13.42 -21.15 -4.10
CA GLN A 108 13.07 -22.55 -3.88
C GLN A 108 12.04 -23.03 -4.92
N ALA A 109 11.02 -22.24 -5.22
CA ALA A 109 10.02 -22.59 -6.22
C ALA A 109 10.65 -22.76 -7.62
N MET A 110 11.55 -21.85 -8.01
CA MET A 110 12.29 -21.94 -9.28
C MET A 110 13.21 -23.17 -9.34
N LYS A 111 13.90 -23.50 -8.25
CA LYS A 111 14.75 -24.71 -8.15
C LYS A 111 13.94 -26.01 -8.30
N LEU A 112 12.69 -26.01 -7.87
CA LEU A 112 11.77 -27.13 -8.04
C LEU A 112 11.14 -27.20 -9.45
N GLY A 113 11.44 -26.24 -10.32
CA GLY A 113 10.93 -26.19 -11.68
C GLY A 113 9.54 -25.57 -11.81
N TYR A 114 9.02 -24.89 -10.79
CA TYR A 114 7.74 -24.19 -10.88
C TYR A 114 7.88 -22.90 -11.70
N ARG A 115 6.83 -22.59 -12.47
CA ARG A 115 6.67 -21.32 -13.17
C ARG A 115 5.66 -20.45 -12.43
N LEU A 116 6.04 -19.22 -12.12
CA LEU A 116 5.18 -18.23 -11.48
C LEU A 116 4.55 -17.35 -12.56
N ASP A 117 3.24 -17.47 -12.78
CA ASP A 117 2.50 -16.77 -13.84
C ASP A 117 1.28 -16.02 -13.28
N ASN A 118 1.44 -15.49 -12.07
CA ASN A 118 0.41 -14.72 -11.38
C ASN A 118 0.28 -13.31 -11.99
N LYS A 119 -0.89 -12.70 -11.86
CA LYS A 119 -1.15 -11.34 -12.33
C LYS A 119 -1.95 -10.54 -11.28
N ILE A 120 -1.55 -9.29 -11.08
CA ILE A 120 -2.29 -8.33 -10.26
C ILE A 120 -3.51 -7.81 -11.05
N LEU A 121 -4.67 -7.76 -10.41
CA LEU A 121 -5.94 -7.29 -10.97
C LEU A 121 -6.12 -5.79 -10.77
#